data_AF-A0A2G9PZ01-F1
#
_entry.id   AF-A0A2G9PZ01-F1
#
_cell.length_a   1.000
_cell.length_b   1.000
_cell.length_c   1.000
_cell.angle_alpha   90.00
_cell.angle_beta   90.00
_cell.angle_gamma   90.00
#
_symmetry.space_group_name_H-M   'P 1'
#
loop_
_entity.id
_entity.type
_entity.pdbx_description
1 polymer ?
#
loop_
_entity_poly.entity_id
_entity_poly.type
_entity_poly.pdbx_seq_one_letter_code
_entity_poly.pdbx_strand_id
1 'polypeptide(L)'
;MNKATKWEDISHIISSEYRKKALKNLQNPKIPSKLSKELGINKTHISRTLKDLEIGKMVKCLVPNKKKGKIFVITSYGKKILDEISKLENQF
;
A
#
# COMPACT_ATOMS: atom_id res chain seq x y z
N MET A 1 -18.67 10.28 7.13
CA MET A 1 -17.50 9.49 6.64
C MET A 1 -17.21 9.94 5.22
N ASN A 2 -16.22 10.81 5.02
CA ASN A 2 -15.87 11.30 3.68
C ASN A 2 -15.27 10.15 2.88
N LYS A 3 -16.04 9.68 1.91
CA LYS A 3 -15.66 8.69 0.92
C LYS A 3 -14.77 9.43 -0.07
N ALA A 4 -13.46 9.49 0.20
CA ALA A 4 -12.50 9.81 -0.85
C ALA A 4 -12.85 8.90 -2.03
N THR A 5 -13.11 9.49 -3.19
CA THR A 5 -13.58 8.72 -4.33
C THR A 5 -12.52 7.69 -4.72
N LYS A 6 -12.94 6.57 -5.34
CA LYS A 6 -12.02 5.56 -5.90
C LYS A 6 -10.90 6.20 -6.76
N TRP A 7 -11.21 7.32 -7.41
CA TRP A 7 -10.27 8.07 -8.26
C TRP A 7 -9.28 8.94 -7.49
N GLU A 8 -9.66 9.53 -6.36
CA GLU A 8 -8.71 10.21 -5.45
C GLU A 8 -7.67 9.22 -4.93
N ASP A 9 -8.11 8.02 -4.55
CA ASP A 9 -7.22 6.95 -4.11
C ASP A 9 -6.29 6.46 -5.22
N ILE A 10 -6.78 6.36 -6.47
CA ILE A 10 -5.94 6.06 -7.65
C ILE A 10 -4.92 7.16 -7.89
N SER A 11 -5.35 8.43 -7.94
CA SER A 11 -4.49 9.60 -8.13
C SER A 11 -3.45 9.72 -7.01
N HIS A 12 -3.87 9.42 -5.78
CA HIS A 12 -2.98 9.25 -4.65
C HIS A 12 -1.93 8.23 -5.06
N ILE A 13 -2.25 6.95 -5.30
CA ILE A 13 -1.21 5.95 -5.57
C ILE A 13 -0.31 6.27 -6.78
N ILE A 14 -0.86 6.80 -7.87
CA ILE A 14 -0.11 7.14 -9.09
C ILE A 14 0.93 8.23 -8.82
N SER A 15 0.61 9.24 -8.00
CA SER A 15 1.54 10.34 -7.68
C SER A 15 2.77 9.92 -6.86
N SER A 16 2.93 8.64 -6.51
CA SER A 16 4.13 8.15 -5.83
C SER A 16 4.50 6.72 -6.20
N GLU A 17 5.63 6.58 -6.89
CA GLU A 17 6.26 5.30 -7.19
C GLU A 17 6.49 4.44 -5.94
N TYR A 18 6.83 5.05 -4.81
CA TYR A 18 7.03 4.32 -3.55
C TYR A 18 5.73 3.69 -3.03
N ARG A 19 4.60 4.42 -3.12
CA ARG A 19 3.29 3.92 -2.66
C ARG A 19 2.79 2.80 -3.57
N LYS A 20 2.94 2.97 -4.88
CA LYS A 20 2.65 1.92 -5.87
C LYS A 20 3.51 0.67 -5.64
N LYS A 21 4.83 0.81 -5.48
CA LYS A 21 5.74 -0.32 -5.21
C LYS A 21 5.44 -1.02 -3.89
N ALA A 22 5.16 -0.28 -2.83
CA ALA A 22 4.79 -0.83 -1.52
C ALA A 22 3.49 -1.64 -1.62
N LEU A 23 2.45 -1.07 -2.25
CA LEU A 23 1.16 -1.74 -2.43
C LEU A 23 1.30 -3.02 -3.27
N LYS A 24 2.02 -2.97 -4.40
CA LYS A 24 2.30 -4.15 -5.24
C LYS A 24 3.05 -5.26 -4.46
N ASN A 25 3.98 -4.89 -3.59
CA ASN A 25 4.77 -5.87 -2.83
C ASN A 25 4.01 -6.56 -1.70
N LEU A 26 2.82 -6.05 -1.33
CA LEU A 26 1.99 -6.59 -0.26
C LEU A 26 0.90 -7.55 -0.76
N GLN A 27 1.00 -8.03 -2.01
CA GLN A 27 0.19 -9.16 -2.48
C GLN A 27 0.36 -10.41 -1.61
N ASN A 28 1.54 -10.57 -1.01
CA ASN A 28 1.83 -11.55 0.04
C ASN A 28 2.10 -10.83 1.38
N PRO A 29 1.77 -11.45 2.53
CA PRO A 29 2.02 -10.85 3.84
C PRO A 29 3.51 -10.55 4.08
N LYS A 30 3.84 -9.31 4.48
CA LYS A 30 5.22 -8.89 4.75
C LYS A 30 5.35 -8.03 6.01
N ILE A 31 6.52 -8.09 6.63
CA ILE A 31 6.91 -7.19 7.71
C ILE A 31 7.57 -5.90 7.16
N PRO A 32 7.43 -4.74 7.82
CA PRO A 32 7.98 -3.47 7.34
C PRO A 32 9.49 -3.50 7.05
N SER A 33 10.28 -4.22 7.86
CA SER A 33 11.72 -4.34 7.66
C SER A 33 12.08 -5.14 6.40
N LYS A 34 11.29 -6.16 6.05
CA LYS A 34 11.49 -6.92 4.81
C LYS A 34 11.15 -6.06 3.60
N LEU A 35 10.01 -5.36 3.65
CA LEU A 35 9.57 -4.45 2.60
C LEU A 35 10.58 -3.31 2.37
N SER A 36 11.14 -2.76 3.45
CA SER A 36 12.21 -1.75 3.40
C SER A 36 13.46 -2.24 2.66
N LYS A 37 13.92 -3.46 2.95
CA LYS A 37 15.07 -4.07 2.29
C LYS A 37 14.80 -4.35 0.80
N GLU A 38 13.65 -4.93 0.48
CA GLU A 38 13.29 -5.29 -0.90
C GLU A 38 13.11 -4.06 -1.80
N LEU A 39 12.58 -2.96 -1.24
CA LEU A 39 12.32 -1.75 -2.00
C LEU A 39 13.48 -0.74 -1.96
N GLY A 40 14.51 -0.97 -1.15
CA GLY A 40 15.58 0.01 -0.91
C GLY A 40 15.09 1.31 -0.25
N ILE A 41 13.93 1.28 0.41
CA ILE A 41 13.32 2.47 1.04
C ILE A 41 13.60 2.43 2.53
N ASN A 42 13.95 3.58 3.12
CA ASN A 42 14.15 3.69 4.57
C ASN A 42 12.92 3.18 5.37
N LYS A 43 13.17 2.43 6.44
CA LYS A 43 12.12 1.82 7.28
C LYS A 43 11.10 2.84 7.83
N THR A 44 11.51 4.07 8.13
CA THR A 44 10.63 5.16 8.56
C THR A 44 9.66 5.55 7.46
N HIS A 45 10.14 5.69 6.22
CA HIS A 45 9.29 5.97 5.06
C HIS A 45 8.31 4.81 4.81
N ILE A 46 8.79 3.56 4.83
CA ILE A 46 7.90 2.38 4.72
C ILE A 46 6.82 2.39 5.79
N SER A 47 7.15 2.69 7.05
CA SER A 47 6.18 2.69 8.14
C SER A 47 5.12 3.78 7.94
N ARG A 48 5.52 4.96 7.46
CA ARG A 48 4.59 6.05 7.12
C ARG A 48 3.69 5.68 5.94
N THR A 49 4.27 5.12 4.87
CA THR A 49 3.53 4.63 3.70
C THR A 49 2.53 3.55 4.09
N LEU A 50 2.90 2.57 4.91
CA LEU A 50 1.99 1.53 5.36
C LEU A 50 0.82 2.10 6.17
N LYS A 51 1.08 3.08 7.04
CA LYS A 51 0.02 3.75 7.80
C LYS A 51 -0.93 4.54 6.89
N ASP A 52 -0.40 5.25 5.92
CA ASP A 52 -1.16 6.00 4.91
C ASP A 52 -2.07 5.07 4.08
N LEU A 53 -1.49 3.99 3.55
CA LEU A 53 -2.23 2.96 2.81
C LEU A 53 -3.28 2.24 3.68
N GLU A 54 -3.03 2.08 4.98
CA GLU A 54 -3.96 1.46 5.93
C GLU A 54 -5.14 2.40 6.22
N ILE A 55 -4.89 3.71 6.36
CA ILE A 55 -5.95 4.75 6.47
C ILE A 55 -6.85 4.72 5.23
N GLY A 56 -6.24 4.61 4.03
CA GLY A 56 -6.96 4.43 2.76
C GLY A 56 -7.58 3.04 2.55
N LYS A 57 -7.52 2.15 3.56
CA LYS A 57 -8.05 0.76 3.50
C LYS A 57 -7.47 -0.11 2.37
N MET A 58 -6.34 0.28 1.79
CA MET A 58 -5.68 -0.44 0.70
C MET A 58 -4.83 -1.61 1.23
N VAL A 59 -4.34 -1.49 2.46
CA VAL A 59 -3.63 -2.54 3.18
C VAL A 59 -4.23 -2.73 4.58
N LYS A 60 -3.91 -3.86 5.23
CA LYS A 60 -4.29 -4.10 6.62
C LYS A 60 -3.13 -4.73 7.41
N CYS A 61 -2.98 -4.35 8.67
CA CYS A 61 -2.14 -5.07 9.61
C CYS A 61 -2.87 -6.32 10.13
N LEU A 62 -2.24 -7.50 10.00
CA LEU A 62 -2.78 -8.78 10.49
C LEU A 62 -2.61 -8.97 12.00
N VAL A 63 -1.68 -8.23 12.61
CA VAL A 63 -1.33 -8.34 14.04
C VAL A 63 -1.24 -6.94 14.68
N PRO A 64 -2.35 -6.17 14.73
CA PRO A 64 -2.34 -4.76 15.12
C PRO A 64 -1.83 -4.52 16.54
N ASN A 65 -2.07 -5.47 17.46
CA ASN A 65 -1.69 -5.37 18.87
C ASN A 65 -0.17 -5.51 19.12
N LYS A 66 0.60 -5.92 18.11
CA LYS A 66 2.06 -6.08 18.25
C LYS A 66 2.79 -4.76 17.97
N LYS A 67 3.68 -4.37 18.90
CA LYS A 67 4.57 -3.21 18.73
C LYS A 67 5.70 -3.48 17.71
N LYS A 68 6.28 -4.69 17.72
CA LYS A 68 7.31 -5.15 16.78
C LYS A 68 6.79 -6.36 16.00
N GLY A 69 7.27 -6.55 14.76
CA GLY A 69 6.85 -7.68 13.93
C GLY A 69 5.45 -7.54 13.34
N LYS A 70 4.97 -6.31 13.12
CA LYS A 70 3.71 -6.09 12.40
C LYS A 70 3.78 -6.73 11.01
N ILE A 71 2.71 -7.41 10.60
CA ILE A 71 2.59 -8.07 9.29
C ILE A 71 1.48 -7.36 8.53
N PHE A 72 1.77 -6.90 7.32
CA PHE A 72 0.84 -6.20 6.45
C PHE A 72 0.53 -7.03 5.21
N VAL A 73 -0.70 -6.90 4.72
CA VAL A 73 -1.14 -7.50 3.45
C VAL A 73 -2.08 -6.55 2.73
N ILE A 74 -2.12 -6.62 1.40
CA ILE A 74 -3.08 -5.88 0.57
C ILE A 74 -4.51 -6.33 0.86
N THR A 75 -5.46 -5.40 0.85
CA THR A 75 -6.89 -5.71 0.94
C THR A 75 -7.49 -5.97 -0.44
N SER A 76 -8.73 -6.45 -0.50
CA SER A 76 -9.48 -6.54 -1.75
C SER A 76 -9.68 -5.17 -2.41
N TYR A 77 -9.75 -4.09 -1.62
CA TYR A 77 -9.83 -2.73 -2.16
C TYR A 77 -8.51 -2.32 -2.79
N GLY A 78 -7.38 -2.53 -2.10
CA GLY A 78 -6.06 -2.25 -2.66
C GLY A 78 -5.78 -3.01 -3.96
N LYS A 79 -6.23 -4.26 -4.08
CA LYS A 79 -6.17 -5.03 -5.34
C LYS A 79 -6.94 -4.34 -6.47
N LYS A 80 -8.20 -3.96 -6.22
CA LYS A 80 -9.01 -3.21 -7.20
C LYS A 80 -8.31 -1.92 -7.65
N ILE A 81 -7.69 -1.18 -6.72
CA ILE A 81 -6.95 0.04 -7.06
C ILE A 81 -5.77 -0.27 -7.99
N LEU A 82 -4.98 -1.32 -7.70
CA LEU A 82 -3.88 -1.75 -8.58
C LEU A 82 -4.37 -2.18 -9.97
N ASP A 83 -5.50 -2.89 -10.05
CA ASP A 83 -6.07 -3.34 -11.32
C ASP A 83 -6.49 -2.15 -12.20
N GLU A 84 -7.11 -1.12 -11.60
CA GLU A 84 -7.50 0.09 -12.34
C GLU A 84 -6.29 0.91 -12.79
N ILE A 85 -5.27 1.03 -11.94
CA ILE A 85 -4.00 1.67 -12.33
C ILE A 85 -3.38 0.94 -13.51
N SER A 86 -3.38 -0.40 -13.50
CA SER A 86 -2.87 -1.18 -14.64
C SER A 86 -3.67 -0.96 -15.92
N LYS A 87 -4.99 -0.81 -15.84
CA LYS A 87 -5.82 -0.50 -17.01
C LYS A 87 -5.51 0.88 -17.58
N LEU A 88 -5.34 1.89 -16.72
CA LEU A 88 -4.95 3.25 -17.14
C LEU A 88 -3.57 3.27 -17.82
N GLU A 89 -2.62 2.50 -17.30
CA GLU A 89 -1.26 2.42 -17.86
C GLU A 89 -1.22 1.74 -19.24
N ASN A 90 -2.16 0.84 -19.53
CA ASN A 90 -2.26 0.13 -20.81
C ASN A 90 -3.04 0.92 -21.88
N GLN A 91 -3.52 2.13 -21.58
CA GLN A 91 -4.25 3.00 -22.52
C GLN A 91 -3.33 3.99 -23.25
N PHE A 92 -2.05 4.01 -22.92
CA PHE A 92 -1.00 4.84 -23.51
C PHE A 92 0.12 3.93 -24.03
#